data_AF-A0A2H0TNU8-F1
#
_entry.id   AF-A0A2H0TNU8-F1
#
_cell.length_a   1.000
_cell.length_b   1.000
_cell.length_c   1.000
_cell.angle_alpha   90.00
_cell.angle_beta   90.00
_cell.angle_gamma   90.00
#
_symmetry.space_group_name_H-M   'P 1'
#
loop_
_entity.id
_entity.type
_entity.pdbx_description
1 polymer ?
#
loop_
_entity_poly.entity_id
_entity_poly.type
_entity_poly.pdbx_seq_one_letter_code
_entity_poly.pdbx_strand_id
1 'polypeptide(L)'
;MASPVSHIIYAKKYLEKHPMNKADEEMFFLGCLFPDIRRIDPKISRKETHLFFPDLNLDANGLDSFHFGWKFHLYCDMKREEILNRKNFYSLKNTKDFWGISAKSLEESLIYSEYNNWEKLINFLNNAPFIETSINVSRETFGLWYAILAKYFEKKPDQKSVRIFLAKQPALSEINRDIVRSMDKLGKNGKVIEILSRVKDEII
;
A
#
# COMPACT_ATOMS: atom_id res chain seq x y z
N MET A 1 -2.74 2.50 8.30
CA MET A 1 -2.63 2.40 6.84
C MET A 1 -1.37 1.67 6.45
N ALA A 2 -1.49 0.72 5.55
CA ALA A 2 -0.36 0.02 4.95
C ALA A 2 0.24 0.87 3.81
N SER A 3 1.33 0.38 3.22
CA SER A 3 1.94 0.98 2.04
C SER A 3 1.76 0.06 0.83
N PRO A 4 2.04 0.52 -0.41
CA PRO A 4 1.77 -0.24 -1.63
C PRO A 4 2.33 -1.67 -1.67
N VAL A 5 3.58 -1.90 -1.26
CA VAL A 5 4.14 -3.27 -1.22
C VAL A 5 3.35 -4.13 -0.23
N SER A 6 3.07 -3.61 0.96
CA SER A 6 2.26 -4.33 1.97
C SER A 6 0.89 -4.70 1.44
N HIS A 7 0.19 -3.81 0.73
CA HIS A 7 -1.11 -4.13 0.13
C HIS A 7 -1.03 -5.29 -0.85
N ILE A 8 0.01 -5.37 -1.67
CA ILE A 8 0.22 -6.52 -2.57
C ILE A 8 0.47 -7.81 -1.80
N ILE A 9 1.31 -7.78 -0.75
CA ILE A 9 1.54 -8.96 0.09
C ILE A 9 0.25 -9.42 0.77
N TYR A 10 -0.55 -8.50 1.29
CA TYR A 10 -1.81 -8.81 1.95
C TYR A 10 -2.84 -9.36 0.96
N ALA A 11 -2.95 -8.75 -0.22
CA ALA A 11 -3.81 -9.22 -1.30
C ALA A 11 -3.42 -10.63 -1.75
N LYS A 12 -2.12 -10.91 -1.92
CA LYS A 12 -1.61 -12.25 -2.22
C LYS A 12 -2.08 -13.27 -1.19
N LYS A 13 -1.94 -12.98 0.11
CA LYS A 13 -2.40 -13.87 1.19
C LYS A 13 -3.92 -14.09 1.19
N TYR A 14 -4.69 -13.07 0.82
CA TYR A 14 -6.13 -13.22 0.65
C TYR A 14 -6.46 -14.17 -0.51
N LEU A 15 -5.80 -13.98 -1.65
CA LEU A 15 -6.01 -14.79 -2.87
C LEU A 15 -5.51 -16.23 -2.73
N GLU A 16 -4.51 -16.49 -1.88
CA GLU A 16 -4.11 -17.86 -1.51
C GLU A 16 -5.28 -18.65 -0.87
N LYS A 17 -6.19 -17.96 -0.16
CA LYS A 17 -7.40 -18.56 0.44
C LYS A 17 -8.64 -18.42 -0.45
N HIS A 18 -8.68 -17.41 -1.33
CA HIS A 18 -9.81 -17.08 -2.19
C HIS A 18 -9.33 -16.85 -3.63
N PRO A 19 -8.98 -17.92 -4.36
CA PRO A 19 -8.42 -17.80 -5.70
C PRO A 19 -9.39 -17.12 -6.67
N MET A 20 -8.87 -16.23 -7.51
CA MET A 20 -9.58 -15.62 -8.64
C MET A 20 -8.99 -16.14 -9.94
N ASN A 21 -9.70 -15.95 -11.06
CA ASN A 21 -9.05 -16.11 -12.35
C ASN A 21 -8.02 -14.97 -12.55
N LYS A 22 -7.07 -15.18 -13.46
CA LYS A 22 -5.93 -14.27 -13.66
C LYS A 22 -6.33 -12.83 -13.99
N ALA A 23 -7.37 -12.63 -14.80
CA ALA A 23 -7.80 -11.28 -15.19
C ALA A 23 -8.39 -10.54 -13.99
N ASP A 24 -9.21 -11.24 -13.19
CA ASP A 24 -9.79 -10.70 -11.97
C ASP A 24 -8.72 -10.40 -10.90
N GLU A 25 -7.71 -11.26 -10.75
CA GLU A 25 -6.58 -11.03 -9.86
C GLU A 25 -5.80 -9.75 -10.22
N GLU A 26 -5.51 -9.54 -11.51
CA GLU A 26 -4.80 -8.35 -11.99
C GLU A 26 -5.62 -7.07 -11.71
N MET A 27 -6.94 -7.11 -11.97
CA MET A 27 -7.84 -6.00 -11.64
C MET A 27 -7.97 -5.78 -10.13
N PHE A 28 -7.96 -6.83 -9.33
CA PHE A 28 -7.99 -6.76 -7.87
C PHE A 28 -6.73 -6.08 -7.32
N PHE A 29 -5.54 -6.43 -7.81
CA PHE A 29 -4.30 -5.72 -7.45
C PHE A 29 -4.33 -4.25 -7.87
N LEU A 30 -4.85 -3.95 -9.07
CA LEU A 30 -4.99 -2.57 -9.55
C LEU A 30 -5.86 -1.74 -8.59
N GLY A 31 -6.99 -2.31 -8.16
CA GLY A 31 -7.90 -1.73 -7.17
C GLY A 31 -7.24 -1.57 -5.80
N CYS A 32 -6.47 -2.56 -5.34
CA CYS A 32 -5.74 -2.50 -4.06
C CYS A 32 -4.74 -1.35 -3.99
N LEU A 33 -4.27 -0.85 -5.13
CA LEU A 33 -3.27 0.21 -5.21
C LEU A 33 -3.89 1.58 -5.52
N PHE A 34 -5.14 1.61 -5.99
CA PHE A 34 -5.82 2.83 -6.44
C PHE A 34 -5.93 3.95 -5.38
N PRO A 35 -6.32 3.69 -4.11
CA PRO A 35 -6.74 4.77 -3.21
C PRO A 35 -5.65 5.80 -2.86
N ASP A 36 -4.39 5.39 -2.96
CA ASP A 36 -3.22 6.23 -2.72
C ASP A 36 -2.85 7.15 -3.89
N ILE A 37 -3.57 7.10 -5.02
CA ILE A 37 -3.43 8.06 -6.13
C ILE A 37 -3.54 9.53 -5.69
N ARG A 38 -4.34 9.82 -4.65
CA ARG A 38 -4.45 11.16 -4.04
C ARG A 38 -3.11 11.74 -3.59
N ARG A 39 -2.09 10.89 -3.39
CA ARG A 39 -0.76 11.32 -2.94
C ARG A 39 -0.01 12.11 -4.01
N ILE A 40 -0.40 11.98 -5.28
CA ILE A 40 0.24 12.67 -6.41
C ILE A 40 -0.66 13.73 -7.05
N ASP A 41 -1.96 13.76 -6.71
CA ASP A 41 -2.90 14.76 -7.18
C ASP A 41 -3.66 15.38 -5.99
N PRO A 42 -3.34 16.64 -5.61
CA PRO A 42 -3.95 17.30 -4.46
C PRO A 42 -5.44 17.63 -4.64
N LYS A 43 -5.99 17.49 -5.86
CA LYS A 43 -7.42 17.68 -6.12
C LYS A 43 -8.25 16.49 -5.65
N ILE A 44 -7.65 15.32 -5.51
CA ILE A 44 -8.31 14.10 -5.05
C ILE A 44 -8.20 14.05 -3.53
N SER A 45 -9.34 14.04 -2.84
CA SER A 45 -9.37 13.99 -1.39
C SER A 45 -9.28 12.56 -0.85
N ARG A 46 -8.86 12.44 0.41
CA ARG A 46 -8.96 11.17 1.16
C ARG A 46 -10.41 10.70 1.28
N LYS A 47 -11.39 11.61 1.36
CA LYS A 47 -12.80 11.23 1.48
C LYS A 47 -13.27 10.48 0.25
N GLU A 48 -12.90 10.96 -0.94
CA GLU A 48 -13.25 10.32 -2.21
C GLU A 48 -12.64 8.93 -2.30
N THR A 49 -11.36 8.74 -1.92
CA THR A 49 -10.70 7.44 -2.09
C THR A 49 -10.80 6.49 -0.90
N HIS A 50 -11.02 6.96 0.33
CA HIS A 50 -10.97 6.12 1.54
C HIS A 50 -12.26 6.08 2.36
N LEU A 51 -13.26 6.88 2.02
CA LEU A 51 -14.59 6.82 2.64
C LEU A 51 -15.65 6.43 1.61
N PHE A 52 -15.23 5.72 0.56
CA PHE A 52 -16.07 5.31 -0.55
C PHE A 52 -17.05 4.20 -0.17
N PHE A 53 -16.57 3.20 0.58
CA PHE A 53 -17.39 2.07 1.03
C PHE A 53 -17.87 2.29 2.46
N PRO A 54 -19.18 2.09 2.74
CA PRO A 54 -19.72 2.26 4.09
C PRO A 54 -19.25 1.16 5.06
N ASP A 55 -19.18 -0.09 4.57
CA ASP A 55 -18.70 -1.23 5.32
C ASP A 55 -17.39 -1.76 4.72
N LEU A 56 -16.41 -2.04 5.58
CA LEU A 56 -15.10 -2.55 5.19
C LEU A 56 -14.98 -4.06 5.42
N ASN A 57 -16.07 -4.83 5.29
CA ASN A 57 -16.00 -6.29 5.35
C ASN A 57 -15.40 -6.88 4.05
N LEU A 58 -14.99 -8.15 4.09
CA LEU A 58 -14.46 -8.87 2.93
C LEU A 58 -15.57 -9.46 2.02
N ASP A 59 -16.74 -8.80 1.95
CA ASP A 59 -17.80 -9.19 1.02
C ASP A 59 -17.59 -8.50 -0.34
N ALA A 60 -17.55 -9.32 -1.40
CA ALA A 60 -17.39 -8.89 -2.79
C ALA A 60 -18.74 -8.76 -3.53
N ASN A 61 -19.88 -9.08 -2.90
CA ASN A 61 -21.19 -9.05 -3.54
C ASN A 61 -21.49 -7.71 -4.20
N GLY A 62 -21.80 -7.74 -5.49
CA GLY A 62 -22.12 -6.55 -6.28
C GLY A 62 -20.93 -5.68 -6.67
N LEU A 63 -19.70 -6.12 -6.42
CA LEU A 63 -18.47 -5.42 -6.82
C LEU A 63 -17.76 -6.19 -7.93
N ASP A 64 -17.23 -5.46 -8.90
CA ASP A 64 -16.20 -6.02 -9.78
C ASP A 64 -14.86 -6.16 -9.03
N SER A 65 -13.92 -6.86 -9.65
CA SER A 65 -12.61 -7.16 -9.06
C SER A 65 -11.82 -5.90 -8.67
N PHE A 66 -11.92 -4.82 -9.46
CA PHE A 66 -11.24 -3.55 -9.15
C PHE A 66 -11.84 -2.88 -7.90
N HIS A 67 -13.16 -2.74 -7.85
CA HIS A 67 -13.85 -2.15 -6.70
C HIS A 67 -13.69 -3.01 -5.44
N PHE A 68 -13.67 -4.33 -5.58
CA PHE A 68 -13.37 -5.21 -4.47
C PHE A 68 -11.91 -5.05 -3.98
N GLY A 69 -10.94 -4.92 -4.89
CA GLY A 69 -9.56 -4.59 -4.55
C GLY A 69 -9.43 -3.25 -3.81
N TRP A 70 -10.17 -2.23 -4.26
CA TRP A 70 -10.25 -0.95 -3.57
C TRP A 70 -10.82 -1.12 -2.15
N LYS A 71 -11.95 -1.80 -1.99
CA LYS A 71 -12.52 -2.08 -0.66
C LYS A 71 -11.53 -2.84 0.22
N PHE A 72 -10.80 -3.79 -0.35
CA PHE A 72 -9.77 -4.56 0.32
C PHE A 72 -8.58 -3.71 0.81
N HIS A 73 -8.14 -2.70 0.04
CA HIS A 73 -7.16 -1.72 0.51
C HIS A 73 -7.60 -1.07 1.82
N LEU A 74 -8.85 -0.61 1.87
CA LEU A 74 -9.41 0.06 3.05
C LEU A 74 -9.53 -0.89 4.25
N TYR A 75 -9.94 -2.13 4.00
CA TYR A 75 -9.93 -3.18 5.03
C TYR A 75 -8.52 -3.41 5.59
N CYS A 76 -7.51 -3.56 4.72
CA CYS A 76 -6.12 -3.75 5.13
C CYS A 76 -5.61 -2.59 5.98
N ASP A 77 -5.96 -1.36 5.58
CA ASP A 77 -5.61 -0.15 6.32
C ASP A 77 -6.15 -0.15 7.74
N MET A 78 -7.44 -0.47 7.89
CA MET A 78 -8.12 -0.58 9.17
C MET A 78 -7.53 -1.71 10.02
N LYS A 79 -7.40 -2.91 9.46
CA LYS A 79 -6.90 -4.09 10.17
C LYS A 79 -5.45 -3.96 10.60
N ARG A 80 -4.60 -3.36 9.77
CA ARG A 80 -3.23 -3.04 10.16
C ARG A 80 -3.20 -2.16 11.41
N GLU A 81 -4.03 -1.12 11.47
CA GLU A 81 -4.09 -0.26 12.66
C GLU A 81 -4.61 -1.00 13.89
N GLU A 82 -5.62 -1.86 13.74
CA GLU A 82 -6.11 -2.72 14.82
C GLU A 82 -4.98 -3.61 15.39
N ILE A 83 -4.24 -4.29 14.52
CA ILE A 83 -3.12 -5.17 14.90
C ILE A 83 -2.02 -4.38 15.62
N LEU A 84 -1.60 -3.23 15.07
CA LEU A 84 -0.54 -2.42 15.66
C LEU A 84 -0.93 -1.85 17.03
N ASN A 85 -2.18 -1.41 17.18
CA ASN A 85 -2.70 -0.97 18.48
C ASN A 85 -2.73 -2.12 19.50
N ARG A 86 -3.25 -3.29 19.11
CA ARG A 86 -3.27 -4.49 19.97
C ARG A 86 -1.88 -4.88 20.45
N LYS A 87 -0.85 -4.72 19.61
CA LYS A 87 0.55 -5.02 19.94
C LYS A 87 1.28 -3.90 20.67
N ASN A 88 0.57 -2.83 21.08
CA ASN A 88 1.16 -1.62 21.67
C ASN A 88 2.31 -1.03 20.83
N PHE A 89 2.26 -1.18 19.50
CA PHE A 89 3.35 -0.77 18.62
C PHE A 89 3.70 0.71 18.80
N TYR A 90 2.67 1.55 18.94
CA TYR A 90 2.79 3.00 19.05
C TYR A 90 3.32 3.50 20.40
N SER A 91 3.53 2.63 21.40
CA SER A 91 4.25 2.99 22.63
C SER A 91 5.76 2.89 22.47
N LEU A 92 6.25 2.22 21.41
CA LEU A 92 7.67 2.07 21.12
C LEU A 92 8.26 3.35 20.56
N LYS A 93 9.52 3.62 20.90
CA LYS A 93 10.26 4.83 20.49
C LYS A 93 10.31 4.98 18.96
N ASN A 94 10.08 6.21 18.48
CA ASN A 94 10.12 6.63 17.06
C ASN A 94 9.04 6.02 16.14
N THR A 95 8.11 5.21 16.65
CA THR A 95 7.09 4.54 15.80
C THR A 95 6.01 5.49 15.28
N LYS A 96 5.80 6.62 15.96
CA LYS A 96 4.85 7.67 15.57
C LYS A 96 5.48 8.75 14.68
N ASP A 97 6.80 8.73 14.48
CA ASP A 97 7.50 9.71 13.66
C ASP A 97 6.86 9.80 12.28
N PHE A 98 6.71 11.03 11.77
CA PHE A 98 6.15 11.31 10.44
C PHE A 98 4.83 10.58 10.19
N TRP A 99 3.92 10.58 11.17
CA TRP A 99 2.61 9.92 11.07
C TRP A 99 2.71 8.42 10.74
N GLY A 100 3.78 7.78 11.23
CA GLY A 100 4.07 6.36 11.03
C GLY A 100 4.57 5.99 9.63
N ILE A 101 4.88 6.95 8.75
CA ILE A 101 5.36 6.66 7.39
C ILE A 101 6.66 5.84 7.44
N SER A 102 7.59 6.17 8.34
CA SER A 102 8.84 5.42 8.52
C SER A 102 8.60 3.96 8.90
N ALA A 103 7.59 3.68 9.73
CA ALA A 103 7.22 2.31 10.08
C ALA A 103 6.63 1.54 8.90
N LYS A 104 5.82 2.22 8.07
CA LYS A 104 5.23 1.61 6.86
C LYS A 104 6.31 1.27 5.85
N SER A 105 7.24 2.19 5.55
CA SER A 105 8.35 1.93 4.63
C SER A 105 9.28 0.83 5.13
N LEU A 106 9.53 0.76 6.44
CA LEU A 106 10.30 -0.35 7.03
C LEU A 106 9.58 -1.70 6.82
N GLU A 107 8.28 -1.74 7.07
CA GLU A 107 7.48 -2.94 6.87
C GLU A 107 7.58 -3.46 5.43
N GLU A 108 7.44 -2.58 4.43
CA GLU A 108 7.59 -2.94 3.01
C GLU A 108 8.95 -3.60 2.74
N SER A 109 10.04 -3.03 3.26
CA SER A 109 11.38 -3.61 3.17
C SER A 109 11.48 -4.99 3.84
N LEU A 110 10.73 -5.26 4.91
CA LEU A 110 10.79 -6.54 5.62
C LEU A 110 10.05 -7.65 4.86
N ILE A 111 8.91 -7.34 4.24
CA ILE A 111 8.01 -8.35 3.68
C ILE A 111 8.04 -8.45 2.15
N TYR A 112 8.80 -7.60 1.45
CA TYR A 112 8.87 -7.57 -0.01
C TYR A 112 9.10 -8.94 -0.68
N SER A 113 9.94 -9.79 -0.08
CA SER A 113 10.28 -11.12 -0.63
C SER A 113 9.14 -12.15 -0.56
N GLU A 114 8.03 -11.82 0.11
CA GLU A 114 6.87 -12.71 0.25
C GLU A 114 6.01 -12.81 -1.03
N TYR A 115 6.23 -11.90 -1.98
CA TYR A 115 5.65 -11.96 -3.31
C TYR A 115 6.76 -12.23 -4.32
N ASN A 116 6.58 -13.26 -5.13
CA ASN A 116 7.60 -13.79 -6.04
C ASN A 116 7.34 -13.43 -7.51
N ASN A 117 6.29 -12.64 -7.79
CA ASN A 117 5.86 -12.34 -9.15
C ASN A 117 5.82 -10.83 -9.45
N TRP A 118 6.79 -10.10 -8.88
CA TRP A 118 6.93 -8.65 -9.05
C TRP A 118 7.04 -8.25 -10.52
N GLU A 119 7.82 -8.98 -11.33
CA GLU A 119 8.02 -8.69 -12.76
C GLU A 119 6.69 -8.63 -13.52
N LYS A 120 5.82 -9.63 -13.33
CA LYS A 120 4.51 -9.67 -13.97
C LYS A 120 3.63 -8.51 -13.53
N LEU A 121 3.61 -8.21 -12.22
CA LEU A 121 2.84 -7.09 -11.68
C LEU A 121 3.35 -5.76 -12.25
N ILE A 122 4.66 -5.53 -12.29
CA ILE A 122 5.27 -4.32 -12.86
C ILE A 122 4.88 -4.16 -14.33
N ASN A 123 4.96 -5.23 -15.12
CA ASN A 123 4.56 -5.19 -16.53
C ASN A 123 3.08 -4.82 -16.70
N PHE A 124 2.21 -5.38 -15.86
CA PHE A 124 0.79 -5.03 -15.84
C PHE A 124 0.58 -3.55 -15.45
N LEU A 125 1.24 -3.06 -14.40
CA LEU A 125 1.08 -1.67 -13.94
C LEU A 125 1.60 -0.64 -14.95
N ASN A 126 2.66 -0.94 -15.70
CA ASN A 126 3.14 -0.10 -16.80
C ASN A 126 2.14 0.01 -17.96
N ASN A 127 1.21 -0.95 -18.07
CA ASN A 127 0.17 -1.02 -19.10
C ASN A 127 -1.23 -1.04 -18.47
N ALA A 128 -1.40 -0.43 -17.30
CA ALA A 128 -2.63 -0.51 -16.53
C ALA A 128 -3.83 0.00 -17.35
N PRO A 129 -4.92 -0.77 -17.47
CA PRO A 129 -6.12 -0.27 -18.13
C PRO A 129 -6.71 0.88 -17.32
N PHE A 130 -7.08 1.96 -18.01
CA PHE A 130 -7.80 3.05 -17.35
C PHE A 130 -9.19 2.58 -16.95
N ILE A 131 -9.53 2.78 -15.68
CA ILE A 131 -10.84 2.48 -15.13
C ILE A 131 -11.55 3.79 -14.83
N GLU A 132 -12.69 3.99 -15.46
CA GLU A 132 -13.56 5.10 -15.13
C GLU A 132 -14.19 4.82 -13.76
N THR A 133 -13.97 5.74 -12.83
CA THR A 133 -14.54 5.67 -11.48
C THR A 133 -15.46 6.86 -11.28
N SER A 134 -16.28 6.84 -10.23
CA SER A 134 -17.08 8.02 -9.85
C SER A 134 -16.22 9.18 -9.31
N ILE A 135 -14.91 8.98 -9.12
CA ILE A 135 -13.97 10.04 -8.75
C ILE A 135 -13.41 10.64 -10.02
N ASN A 136 -13.31 11.97 -10.06
CA ASN A 136 -12.76 12.71 -11.20
C ASN A 136 -11.23 12.61 -11.27
N VAL A 137 -10.73 11.41 -11.63
CA VAL A 137 -9.31 11.12 -11.85
C VAL A 137 -9.03 11.16 -13.36
N SER A 138 -8.11 12.03 -13.78
CA SER A 138 -7.73 12.07 -15.20
C SER A 138 -6.94 10.81 -15.58
N ARG A 139 -6.99 10.45 -16.88
CA ARG A 139 -6.22 9.31 -17.41
C ARG A 139 -4.72 9.47 -17.18
N GLU A 140 -4.23 10.71 -17.26
CA GLU A 140 -2.83 11.06 -17.02
C GLU A 140 -2.44 10.83 -15.56
N THR A 141 -3.25 11.30 -14.60
CA THR A 141 -3.01 11.05 -13.16
C THR A 141 -3.06 9.55 -12.85
N PHE A 142 -4.02 8.83 -13.43
CA PHE A 142 -4.13 7.38 -13.30
C PHE A 142 -2.87 6.67 -13.80
N GLY A 143 -2.46 6.94 -15.04
CA GLY A 143 -1.26 6.36 -15.63
C GLY A 143 0.02 6.71 -14.86
N LEU A 144 0.16 7.97 -14.42
CA LEU A 144 1.32 8.43 -13.65
C LEU A 144 1.44 7.69 -12.32
N TRP A 145 0.34 7.49 -11.59
CA TRP A 145 0.35 6.77 -10.32
C TRP A 145 0.86 5.33 -10.49
N TYR A 146 0.31 4.59 -11.44
CA TYR A 146 0.72 3.20 -11.66
C TYR A 146 2.14 3.10 -12.22
N ALA A 147 2.60 4.06 -13.03
CA ALA A 147 4.01 4.12 -13.47
C ALA A 147 4.97 4.38 -12.29
N ILE A 148 4.60 5.23 -11.33
CA ILE A 148 5.38 5.45 -10.10
C ILE A 148 5.47 4.17 -9.28
N LEU A 149 4.36 3.44 -9.13
CA LEU A 149 4.32 2.18 -8.39
C LEU A 149 5.12 1.08 -9.09
N ALA A 150 4.96 0.93 -10.41
CA ALA A 150 5.75 -0.01 -11.21
C ALA A 150 7.24 0.23 -11.01
N LYS A 151 7.68 1.50 -11.03
CA LYS A 151 9.08 1.87 -10.77
C LYS A 151 9.52 1.56 -9.33
N TYR A 152 8.65 1.77 -8.35
CA TYR A 152 8.95 1.50 -6.95
C TYR A 152 9.10 -0.01 -6.66
N PHE A 153 8.30 -0.84 -7.34
CA PHE A 153 8.31 -2.30 -7.19
C PHE A 153 9.45 -3.03 -7.91
N GLU A 154 10.29 -2.35 -8.71
CA GLU A 154 11.39 -3.01 -9.44
C GLU A 154 12.41 -3.72 -8.53
N LYS A 155 12.52 -3.30 -7.27
CA LYS A 155 13.43 -3.90 -6.31
C LYS A 155 12.91 -3.78 -4.90
N LYS A 156 13.45 -4.63 -4.02
CA LYS A 156 13.22 -4.56 -2.58
C LYS A 156 13.45 -3.12 -2.07
N PRO A 157 12.49 -2.52 -1.36
CA PRO A 157 12.64 -1.18 -0.83
C PRO A 157 13.90 -1.05 0.04
N ASP A 158 14.73 -0.11 -0.33
CA ASP A 158 15.91 0.36 0.37
C ASP A 158 15.78 1.88 0.61
N GLN A 159 16.71 2.47 1.38
CA GLN A 159 16.69 3.91 1.66
C GLN A 159 16.58 4.77 0.40
N LYS A 160 17.28 4.38 -0.67
CA LYS A 160 17.32 5.15 -1.92
C LYS A 160 15.98 5.10 -2.66
N SER A 161 15.41 3.91 -2.83
CA SER A 161 14.12 3.71 -3.52
C SER A 161 12.96 4.29 -2.73
N VAL A 162 12.92 4.10 -1.41
CA VAL A 162 11.93 4.75 -0.53
C VAL A 162 12.01 6.27 -0.67
N ARG A 163 13.22 6.85 -0.62
CA ARG A 163 13.38 8.30 -0.80
C ARG A 163 12.86 8.79 -2.16
N ILE A 164 13.18 8.08 -3.24
CA ILE A 164 12.72 8.43 -4.59
C ILE A 164 11.19 8.36 -4.67
N PHE A 165 10.58 7.31 -4.12
CA PHE A 165 9.14 7.14 -4.09
C PHE A 165 8.44 8.25 -3.31
N LEU A 166 8.92 8.58 -2.11
CA LEU A 166 8.40 9.67 -1.29
C LEU A 166 8.57 11.03 -1.98
N ALA A 167 9.66 11.25 -2.74
CA ALA A 167 9.87 12.47 -3.51
C ALA A 167 8.86 12.69 -4.64
N LYS A 168 8.14 11.65 -5.07
CA LYS A 168 7.05 11.77 -6.06
C LYS A 168 5.73 12.22 -5.44
N GLN A 169 5.65 12.30 -4.11
CA GLN A 169 4.46 12.74 -3.39
C GLN A 169 4.69 14.17 -2.88
N PRO A 170 3.97 15.20 -3.39
CA PRO A 170 4.27 16.59 -3.07
C PRO A 170 4.31 16.90 -1.56
N ALA A 171 3.43 16.29 -0.77
CA ALA A 171 3.39 16.49 0.68
C ALA A 171 4.60 15.90 1.43
N LEU A 172 5.39 15.04 0.79
CA LEU A 172 6.50 14.31 1.42
C LEU A 172 7.86 14.65 0.78
N SER A 173 7.91 15.45 -0.28
CA SER A 173 9.14 15.74 -1.03
C SER A 173 10.22 16.38 -0.17
N GLU A 174 9.84 17.32 0.69
CA GLU A 174 10.80 18.07 1.52
C GLU A 174 11.29 17.28 2.74
N ILE A 175 10.47 16.35 3.24
CA ILE A 175 10.75 15.60 4.48
C ILE A 175 11.24 14.16 4.25
N ASN A 176 11.37 13.74 2.98
CA ASN A 176 11.71 12.34 2.65
C ASN A 176 13.02 11.84 3.28
N ARG A 177 14.01 12.72 3.46
CA ARG A 177 15.31 12.36 4.04
C ARG A 177 15.16 12.01 5.52
N ASP A 178 14.33 12.76 6.23
CA ASP A 178 14.14 12.54 7.66
C ASP A 178 13.23 11.33 7.93
N ILE A 179 12.25 11.08 7.05
CA ILE A 179 11.47 9.83 7.05
C ILE A 179 12.40 8.61 6.93
N VAL A 180 13.31 8.62 5.95
CA VAL A 180 14.26 7.51 5.74
C VAL A 180 15.24 7.36 6.91
N ARG A 181 15.72 8.45 7.49
CA ARG A 181 16.54 8.39 8.71
C ARG A 181 15.78 7.80 9.91
N SER A 182 14.50 8.12 10.06
CA SER A 182 13.67 7.52 11.11
C SER A 182 13.39 6.03 10.83
N MET A 183 13.20 5.65 9.56
CA MET A 183 13.11 4.25 9.13
C MET A 183 14.35 3.44 9.54
N ASP A 184 15.56 3.98 9.34
CA ASP A 184 16.80 3.33 9.78
C ASP A 184 16.90 3.15 11.30
N LYS A 185 16.42 4.14 12.07
CA LYS A 185 16.37 4.04 13.53
C LYS A 185 15.41 2.95 13.97
N LEU A 186 14.24 2.86 13.34
CA LEU A 186 13.26 1.80 13.59
C LEU A 186 13.81 0.41 13.24
N GLY A 187 14.56 0.30 12.14
CA GLY A 187 15.21 -0.94 11.71
C GLY A 187 16.30 -1.46 12.66
N LYS A 188 16.68 -0.68 13.69
CA LYS A 188 17.60 -1.14 14.76
C LYS A 188 16.86 -1.65 16.00
N ASN A 189 15.53 -1.52 16.03
CA ASN A 189 14.70 -1.98 17.14
C ASN A 189 14.12 -3.37 16.81
N GLY A 190 14.66 -4.41 17.45
CA GLY A 190 14.23 -5.79 17.23
C GLY A 190 12.74 -6.02 17.47
N LYS A 191 12.14 -5.34 18.46
CA LYS A 191 10.70 -5.47 18.73
C LYS A 191 9.85 -4.85 17.62
N VAL A 192 10.29 -3.73 17.07
CA VAL A 192 9.63 -3.09 15.90
C VAL A 192 9.68 -4.04 14.70
N ILE A 193 10.84 -4.61 14.40
CA ILE A 193 11.01 -5.57 13.29
C ILE A 193 10.11 -6.79 13.48
N GLU A 194 10.09 -7.37 14.69
CA GLU A 194 9.27 -8.52 15.03
C GLU A 194 7.78 -8.24 14.79
N ILE A 195 7.28 -7.10 15.27
CA ILE A 195 5.88 -6.71 15.12
C ILE A 195 5.53 -6.50 13.65
N LEU A 196 6.30 -5.67 12.93
CA LEU A 196 6.01 -5.30 11.54
C LEU A 196 6.06 -6.53 10.60
N SER A 197 7.03 -7.43 10.80
CA SER A 197 7.17 -8.64 9.98
C SER A 197 5.99 -9.60 10.10
N ARG A 198 5.25 -9.55 11.22
CA ARG A 198 4.12 -10.44 11.52
C ARG A 198 2.76 -9.85 11.17
N VAL A 199 2.66 -8.56 10.87
CA VAL A 199 1.37 -7.93 10.53
C VAL A 199 0.70 -8.69 9.39
N LYS A 200 1.46 -9.05 8.35
CA LYS A 200 0.97 -9.81 7.19
C LYS A 200 0.26 -11.11 7.55
N ASP A 201 0.62 -11.74 8.66
CA ASP A 201 0.07 -13.05 9.06
C ASP A 201 -1.24 -12.90 9.87
N GLU A 202 -1.63 -11.68 10.23
CA GLU A 202 -2.82 -11.37 11.04
C GLU A 202 -3.87 -10.51 10.29
N ILE A 203 -3.62 -10.15 9.02
CA ILE A 203 -4.50 -9.28 8.22
C ILE A 203 -5.80 -10.00 7.75
N ILE A 204 -5.72 -11.29 7.41
CA ILE A 204 -6.81 -12.10 6.81
C ILE A 204 -7.33 -13.16 7.78
#